data_AF-A0A4W5J7V1-F1
#
_entry.id   AF-A0A4W5J7V1-F1
#
_cell.length_a   1.000
_cell.length_b   1.000
_cell.length_c   1.000
_cell.angle_alpha   90.00
_cell.angle_beta   90.00
_cell.angle_gamma   90.00
#
_symmetry.space_group_name_H-M   'P 1'
#
loop_
_entity.id
_entity.type
_entity.pdbx_description
1 polymer ?
#
loop_
_entity_poly.entity_id
_entity_poly.type
_entity_poly.pdbx_seq_one_letter_code
_entity_poly.pdbx_strand_id
1 'polypeptide(L)'
;MWQTDVLQEKVLETLDRQTDIYQYSLRSMAPHPNTDYVVLRSWRNDASKGFSVLVCVSVDQADSPALAAVRGVVLESHYLLESCGTGRSRLTHICRVDLK
;
A
#
# COMPACT_ATOMS: atom_id res chain seq x y z
N MET A 1 10.19 2.74 -11.24
CA MET A 1 8.92 2.60 -10.47
C MET A 1 8.03 1.63 -11.22
N TRP A 2 7.34 0.69 -10.55
CA TRP A 2 6.69 -0.47 -11.18
C TRP A 2 5.19 -0.29 -11.44
N GLN A 3 4.51 0.55 -10.65
CA GLN A 3 3.08 0.83 -10.79
C GLN A 3 2.90 2.04 -11.72
N THR A 4 2.43 1.82 -12.95
CA THR A 4 2.26 2.88 -13.97
C THR A 4 0.94 3.64 -13.83
N ASP A 5 -0.02 3.07 -13.12
CA ASP A 5 -1.39 3.58 -13.03
C ASP A 5 -1.62 4.49 -11.82
N VAL A 6 -0.58 4.81 -11.05
CA VAL A 6 -0.66 5.77 -9.95
C VAL A 6 -0.91 7.16 -10.52
N LEU A 7 -2.01 7.79 -10.10
CA LEU A 7 -2.38 9.14 -10.51
C LEU A 7 -1.86 10.18 -9.52
N GLN A 8 -2.08 9.93 -8.23
CA GLN A 8 -1.64 10.78 -7.13
C GLN A 8 -1.25 9.93 -5.93
N GLU A 9 -0.28 10.40 -5.16
CA GLU A 9 0.16 9.78 -3.92
C GLU A 9 0.65 10.84 -2.92
N LYS A 10 0.39 10.63 -1.63
CA LYS A 10 0.94 11.46 -0.55
C LYS A 10 0.94 10.72 0.80
N VAL A 11 1.91 11.03 1.64
CA VAL A 11 1.85 10.72 3.08
C VAL A 11 0.93 11.76 3.72
N LEU A 12 -0.16 11.31 4.34
CA LEU A 12 -1.11 12.16 5.05
C LEU A 12 -0.62 12.45 6.48
N GLU A 13 -0.06 11.44 7.13
CA GLU A 13 0.43 11.55 8.50
C GLU A 13 1.58 10.57 8.73
N THR A 14 2.65 11.03 9.37
CA THR A 14 3.74 10.16 9.82
C THR A 14 3.55 9.86 11.30
N LEU A 15 3.26 8.61 11.63
CA LEU A 15 2.97 8.20 13.02
C LEU A 15 4.26 7.88 13.77
N ASP A 16 5.20 7.22 13.10
CA ASP A 16 6.54 6.94 13.63
C ASP A 16 7.56 6.77 12.48
N ARG A 17 8.77 6.27 12.78
CA ARG A 17 9.85 6.08 11.78
C ARG A 17 9.56 4.99 10.74
N GLN A 18 8.60 4.12 11.02
CA GLN A 18 8.30 2.89 10.31
C GLN A 18 6.79 2.68 10.10
N THR A 19 5.99 3.71 10.32
CA THR A 19 4.53 3.66 10.22
C THR A 19 4.00 5.02 9.75
N ASP A 20 3.17 5.01 8.71
CA ASP A 20 2.52 6.20 8.16
C ASP A 20 1.07 5.93 7.72
N ILE A 21 0.29 6.99 7.57
CA ILE A 21 -0.96 6.98 6.82
C ILE A 21 -0.67 7.55 5.44
N TYR A 22 -1.00 6.78 4.42
CA TYR A 22 -0.66 7.08 3.04
C TYR A 22 -1.89 6.99 2.15
N GLN A 23 -2.07 7.99 1.29
CA GLN A 23 -3.15 8.07 0.34
C GLN A 23 -2.63 7.96 -1.08
N TYR A 24 -3.28 7.14 -1.90
CA TYR A 24 -2.98 7.02 -3.32
C TYR A 24 -4.23 6.73 -4.14
N SER A 25 -4.23 7.18 -5.40
CA SER A 25 -5.27 6.86 -6.38
C SER A 25 -4.72 6.11 -7.58
N LEU A 26 -5.47 5.13 -8.05
CA LEU A 26 -5.16 4.31 -9.20
C LEU A 26 -6.14 4.59 -10.34
N ARG A 27 -5.58 4.66 -11.54
CA ARG A 27 -6.36 4.62 -12.78
C ARG A 27 -6.97 3.22 -12.95
N SER A 28 -8.26 3.18 -13.21
CA SER A 28 -8.93 1.95 -13.64
C SER A 28 -9.06 1.90 -15.15
N MET A 29 -9.14 0.69 -15.71
CA MET A 29 -9.44 0.53 -17.14
C MET A 29 -10.86 0.97 -17.44
N ALA A 30 -11.04 1.77 -18.50
CA ALA A 30 -12.36 2.22 -18.93
C ALA A 30 -13.32 1.04 -19.14
N PRO A 31 -14.60 1.13 -18.74
CA PRO A 31 -15.28 2.33 -18.23
C PRO A 31 -15.25 2.48 -16.70
N HIS A 32 -14.44 1.70 -15.98
CA HIS A 32 -14.46 1.70 -14.52
C HIS A 32 -13.95 3.02 -13.93
N PRO A 33 -14.53 3.50 -12.82
CA PRO A 33 -14.04 4.68 -12.13
C PRO A 33 -12.66 4.43 -11.51
N ASN A 34 -11.85 5.48 -11.45
CA ASN A 34 -10.60 5.46 -10.70
C ASN A 34 -10.88 5.19 -9.21
N THR A 35 -9.96 4.51 -8.55
CA THR A 35 -10.11 4.12 -7.15
C THR A 35 -9.09 4.86 -6.29
N ASP A 36 -9.55 5.44 -5.19
CA ASP A 36 -8.74 6.09 -4.17
C ASP A 36 -8.63 5.19 -2.94
N TYR A 37 -7.47 5.21 -2.28
CA TYR A 37 -7.16 4.39 -1.12
C TYR A 37 -6.49 5.24 -0.06
N VAL A 38 -6.91 5.08 1.19
CA VAL A 38 -6.20 5.56 2.38
C VAL A 38 -5.87 4.35 3.21
N VAL A 39 -4.58 4.17 3.49
CA VAL A 39 -4.06 3.00 4.19
C VAL A 39 -3.12 3.43 5.31
N LEU A 40 -3.25 2.78 6.46
CA LEU A 40 -2.18 2.69 7.42
C LEU A 40 -1.16 1.70 6.87
N ARG A 41 0.11 2.11 6.78
CA ARG A 41 1.21 1.26 6.36
C ARG A 41 2.22 1.17 7.49
N SER A 42 2.73 -0.03 7.75
CA SER A 42 3.84 -0.24 8.67
C SER A 42 4.84 -1.22 8.08
N TRP A 43 6.14 -0.92 8.22
CA TRP A 43 7.20 -1.76 7.67
C TRP A 43 8.25 -2.10 8.71
N ARG A 44 8.82 -3.30 8.60
CA ARG A 44 9.92 -3.77 9.45
C ARG A 44 11.01 -4.36 8.58
N ASN A 45 12.25 -4.10 8.94
CA ASN A 45 13.42 -4.70 8.33
C ASN A 45 14.19 -5.41 9.42
N ASP A 46 14.33 -6.72 9.30
CA ASP A 46 15.19 -7.53 10.16
C ASP A 46 16.33 -8.10 9.30
N ALA A 47 17.37 -7.27 9.14
CA ALA A 47 18.56 -7.66 8.40
C ALA A 47 19.25 -8.90 8.98
N SER A 48 19.13 -9.13 10.30
CA SER A 48 19.72 -10.30 10.95
C SER A 48 19.04 -11.60 10.54
N LYS A 49 17.73 -11.55 10.27
CA LYS A 49 16.93 -12.69 9.81
C LYS A 49 16.76 -12.74 8.29
N GLY A 50 17.30 -11.76 7.57
CA GLY A 50 17.30 -11.74 6.11
C GLY A 50 15.91 -11.55 5.50
N PHE A 51 14.99 -10.90 6.21
CA PHE A 51 13.67 -10.56 5.68
C PHE A 51 13.25 -9.11 5.95
N SER A 52 12.33 -8.61 5.15
CA SER A 52 11.65 -7.33 5.35
C SER A 52 10.16 -7.49 5.07
N VAL A 53 9.33 -6.74 5.80
CA VAL A 53 7.88 -6.81 5.71
C VAL A 53 7.30 -5.41 5.57
N LEU A 54 6.28 -5.25 4.73
CA LEU A 54 5.39 -4.10 4.69
C LEU A 54 3.96 -4.62 4.80
N VAL A 55 3.18 -4.11 5.75
CA VAL A 55 1.76 -4.41 5.89
C VAL A 55 0.94 -3.15 5.72
N CYS A 56 -0.19 -3.27 5.05
CA CYS A 56 -1.13 -2.18 4.80
C CYS A 56 -2.56 -2.62 5.09
N VAL A 57 -3.34 -1.73 5.70
CA VAL A 57 -4.79 -1.88 5.93
C VAL A 57 -5.47 -0.54 5.73
N SER A 58 -6.69 -0.53 5.20
CA SER A 58 -7.46 0.70 5.06
C SER A 58 -7.87 1.28 6.41
N VAL A 59 -7.80 2.60 6.51
CA VAL A 59 -8.26 3.34 7.68
C VAL A 59 -9.20 4.46 7.27
N ASP A 60 -10.19 4.73 8.12
CA ASP A 60 -11.06 5.90 7.95
C ASP A 60 -10.34 7.13 8.49
N GLN A 61 -10.17 8.15 7.63
CA GLN A 61 -9.58 9.43 8.03
C GLN A 61 -10.58 10.54 7.72
N ALA A 62 -11.09 11.18 8.78
CA ALA A 62 -12.16 12.18 8.69
C ALA A 62 -11.82 13.37 7.76
N ASP A 63 -10.55 13.75 7.70
CA ASP A 63 -10.08 14.93 6.96
C ASP A 63 -9.45 14.61 5.61
N SER A 64 -9.53 13.37 5.12
CA SER A 64 -8.98 13.00 3.80
C SER A 64 -10.05 13.15 2.71
N PRO A 65 -10.00 14.20 1.87
CA PRO A 65 -10.89 14.30 0.72
C PRO A 65 -10.63 13.12 -0.24
N ALA A 66 -11.72 12.52 -0.74
CA ALA A 66 -11.63 11.46 -1.74
C ALA A 66 -11.00 12.03 -3.03
N LEU A 67 -9.89 11.45 -3.47
CA LEU A 67 -9.19 11.89 -4.69
C LEU A 67 -9.77 11.25 -5.96
N ALA A 68 -10.73 10.34 -5.83
CA ALA A 68 -11.42 9.67 -6.93
C ALA A 68 -12.89 9.39 -6.59
N ALA A 69 -13.64 8.90 -7.59
CA ALA A 69 -15.07 8.64 -7.47
C ALA A 69 -15.40 7.45 -6.55
N VAL A 70 -14.48 6.48 -6.41
CA VAL A 70 -14.67 5.29 -5.57
C VAL A 70 -13.53 5.17 -4.56
N ARG A 71 -13.87 4.84 -3.31
CA ARG A 71 -12.89 4.49 -2.26
C ARG A 71 -12.81 2.98 -2.12
N GLY A 72 -11.67 2.40 -2.47
CA GLY A 72 -11.39 0.98 -2.27
C GLY A 72 -11.03 0.68 -0.82
N VAL A 73 -11.28 -0.56 -0.38
CA VAL A 73 -10.96 -1.01 0.98
C VAL A 73 -9.92 -2.11 0.93
N VAL A 74 -8.71 -1.82 1.42
CA VAL A 74 -7.68 -2.83 1.65
C VAL A 74 -7.96 -3.49 2.98
N LEU A 75 -8.51 -4.70 2.95
CA LEU A 75 -8.75 -5.48 4.15
C LEU A 75 -7.42 -5.99 4.72
N GLU A 76 -6.56 -6.51 3.85
CA GLU A 76 -5.21 -6.95 4.18
C GLU A 76 -4.30 -6.78 2.96
N SER A 77 -3.05 -6.36 3.16
CA SER A 77 -2.03 -6.33 2.12
C SER A 77 -0.64 -6.43 2.73
N HIS A 78 -0.01 -7.60 2.58
CA HIS A 78 1.27 -7.95 3.18
C HIS A 78 2.29 -8.21 2.07
N TYR A 79 3.38 -7.45 2.06
CA TYR A 79 4.55 -7.66 1.23
C TYR A 79 5.66 -8.26 2.09
N LEU A 80 6.02 -9.51 1.83
CA LEU A 80 7.12 -10.21 2.46
C LEU A 80 8.29 -10.29 1.47
N LEU A 81 9.44 -9.75 1.87
CA LEU A 81 10.69 -9.82 1.13
C LEU A 81 11.65 -10.74 1.87
N GLU A 82 12.03 -11.86 1.25
CA GLU A 82 12.97 -12.84 1.82
C GLU A 82 14.23 -12.91 0.98
N SER A 83 15.41 -12.95 1.61
CA SER A 83 16.66 -13.22 0.89
C SER A 83 16.66 -14.63 0.30
N CYS A 84 17.05 -14.78 -0.99
CA CYS A 84 17.07 -16.07 -1.69
C CYS A 84 18.40 -16.33 -2.42
N GLY A 85 19.49 -15.92 -1.77
CA GLY A 85 20.86 -15.98 -2.27
C GLY A 85 21.44 -14.60 -2.56
N THR A 86 22.69 -14.57 -2.99
CA THR A 86 23.45 -13.32 -3.18
C THR A 86 22.74 -12.37 -4.15
N GLY A 87 22.34 -11.21 -3.65
CA GLY A 87 21.71 -10.14 -4.44
C GLY A 87 20.30 -10.44 -4.94
N ARG A 88 19.65 -11.52 -4.49
CA ARG A 88 18.28 -11.88 -4.91
C ARG A 88 17.33 -11.91 -3.71
N SER A 89 16.12 -11.45 -3.95
CA SER A 89 15.03 -11.50 -2.98
C SER A 89 13.81 -12.15 -3.62
N ARG A 90 13.09 -12.94 -2.82
CA ARG A 90 11.73 -13.38 -3.14
C ARG A 90 10.77 -12.34 -2.55
N LEU A 91 9.90 -11.79 -3.40
CA LEU A 91 8.80 -10.94 -2.97
C LEU A 91 7.51 -11.76 -3.02
N THR A 92 6.81 -11.84 -1.91
CA THR A 92 5.47 -12.44 -1.81
C THR A 92 4.49 -11.37 -1.39
N HIS A 93 3.45 -11.17 -2.20
CA HIS A 93 2.36 -10.24 -1.88
C HIS A 93 1.08 -11.04 -1.62
N ILE A 94 0.55 -10.93 -0.41
CA ILE A 94 -0.73 -11.51 -0.01
C ILE A 94 -1.68 -10.35 0.24
N CYS A 95 -2.78 -10.28 -0.49
CA CYS A 95 -3.74 -9.20 -0.31
C CYS A 95 -5.18 -9.64 -0.47
N ARG A 96 -6.05 -8.85 0.14
CA ARG A 96 -7.50 -8.90 -0.02
C ARG A 96 -8.00 -7.46 -0.08
N VAL A 97 -8.55 -7.09 -1.23
CA VAL A 97 -9.04 -5.74 -1.51
C VAL A 97 -10.48 -5.83 -1.98
N ASP A 98 -11.33 -4.98 -1.44
CA ASP A 98 -12.70 -4.77 -1.89
C ASP A 98 -12.76 -3.52 -2.78
N LEU A 99 -13.15 -3.74 -4.03
CA LEU A 99 -13.33 -2.72 -5.07
C LEU A 99 -14.84 -2.55 -5.23
N LYS A 100 -15.42 -1.62 -4.46
CA LYS A 100 -16.86 -1.34 -4.50
C LYS A 100 -17.41 -1.11 -5.90
#